data_AF-A0A914NDF5-F1
#
_entry.id   AF-A0A914NDF5-F1
#
_cell.length_a   1.000
_cell.length_b   1.000
_cell.length_c   1.000
_cell.angle_alpha   90.00
_cell.angle_beta   90.00
_cell.angle_gamma   90.00
#
_symmetry.space_group_name_H-M   'P 1'
#
loop_
_entity.id
_entity.type
_entity.pdbx_description
1 polymer ?
#
loop_
_entity_poly.entity_id
_entity_poly.type
_entity_poly.pdbx_seq_one_letter_code
_entity_poly.pdbx_strand_id
1 'polypeptide(L)'
;MPQTSSGLHPRAFFWRTQRFTLKRTSSESDIGKISPKRIKLLTPIVDKEFIDGIPDKFLEYAHLFRDSSPRAAASKLWLGAVYSVKILFIRYHINILTHDALKIFCGIGVNSLKIFEKCQMYLKWNCAKKLYSYSVDESRCLSKETYDTYMDEVIQFIKTFKTFKNFNFEDIEKFLEEFFRNPTCTVRKVKERAIVMGGEKYTYNIICY
;
A
#
# COMPACT_ATOMS: atom_id res chain seq x y z
N MET A 1 -40.05 14.65 -64.31
CA MET A 1 -40.89 13.46 -64.06
C MET A 1 -40.43 12.79 -62.77
N PRO A 2 -41.35 12.28 -61.93
CA PRO A 2 -41.09 11.81 -60.57
C PRO A 2 -40.93 10.28 -60.48
N GLN A 3 -40.11 9.77 -59.56
CA GLN A 3 -40.29 8.49 -58.81
C GLN A 3 -39.46 8.63 -57.51
N THR A 4 -40.02 8.97 -56.34
CA THR A 4 -40.71 8.14 -55.31
C THR A 4 -39.91 6.98 -54.70
N SER A 5 -39.57 7.18 -53.41
CA SER A 5 -39.62 6.25 -52.26
C SER A 5 -38.78 4.97 -52.31
N SER A 6 -38.15 4.46 -51.25
CA SER A 6 -38.55 4.43 -49.85
C SER A 6 -37.39 3.93 -48.98
N GLY A 7 -37.30 4.39 -47.73
CA GLY A 7 -36.43 3.76 -46.73
C GLY A 7 -36.46 4.49 -45.39
N LEU A 8 -37.36 4.05 -44.51
CA LEU A 8 -37.58 4.54 -43.15
C LEU A 8 -36.38 4.33 -42.20
N HIS A 9 -36.23 5.27 -41.26
CA HIS A 9 -35.41 5.35 -40.02
C HIS A 9 -35.48 4.09 -39.11
N PRO A 10 -34.65 3.91 -38.01
CA PRO A 10 -34.10 4.94 -37.11
C PRO A 10 -32.70 4.74 -36.43
N ARG A 11 -32.16 5.89 -35.98
CA ARG A 11 -31.43 6.19 -34.72
C ARG A 11 -30.17 5.40 -34.31
N ALA A 12 -29.06 6.14 -34.22
CA ALA A 12 -28.28 6.20 -32.98
C ALA A 12 -27.69 7.61 -32.80
N PHE A 13 -28.16 8.28 -31.74
CA PHE A 13 -27.61 9.52 -31.20
C PHE A 13 -26.20 9.27 -30.65
N PHE A 14 -25.24 10.14 -30.95
CA PHE A 14 -24.10 10.39 -30.06
C PHE A 14 -23.76 11.89 -30.07
N TRP A 15 -23.89 12.50 -28.89
CA TRP A 15 -23.61 13.91 -28.64
C TRP A 15 -22.09 14.17 -28.54
N ARG A 16 -21.70 15.34 -29.05
CA ARG A 16 -20.40 16.02 -28.91
C ARG A 16 -20.02 16.27 -27.44
N THR A 17 -18.72 16.37 -27.14
CA THR A 17 -18.12 17.63 -26.61
C THR A 17 -16.57 17.63 -26.61
N GLN A 18 -16.04 18.60 -27.37
CA GLN A 18 -14.93 19.53 -27.12
C GLN A 18 -13.59 19.04 -26.51
N ARG A 19 -12.57 19.03 -27.38
CA ARG A 19 -11.15 19.14 -27.04
C ARG A 19 -10.80 20.60 -26.74
N PHE A 20 -10.32 20.90 -25.53
CA PHE A 20 -9.56 22.12 -25.27
C PHE A 20 -8.07 21.85 -25.49
N THR A 21 -7.54 22.48 -26.52
CA THR A 21 -6.11 22.62 -26.81
C THR A 21 -5.53 23.70 -25.91
N LEU A 22 -4.58 23.34 -25.03
CA LEU A 22 -3.70 24.32 -24.37
C LEU A 22 -2.31 24.21 -24.96
N LYS A 23 -1.90 25.33 -25.60
CA LYS A 23 -0.63 25.57 -26.26
C LYS A 23 0.53 25.47 -25.27
N ARG A 24 1.63 24.86 -25.71
CA ARG A 24 2.95 24.94 -25.08
C ARG A 24 3.53 26.35 -25.30
N THR A 25 3.96 26.99 -24.23
CA THR A 25 5.00 28.04 -24.26
C THR A 25 6.08 27.69 -23.25
N SER A 26 7.31 27.59 -23.76
CA SER A 26 8.54 27.38 -23.02
C SER A 26 9.07 28.70 -22.46
N SER A 27 9.24 28.79 -21.15
CA SER A 27 10.32 29.56 -20.49
C SER A 27 10.06 29.54 -18.99
N GLU A 28 10.74 28.64 -18.27
CA GLU A 28 11.18 28.83 -16.89
C GLU A 28 12.18 27.71 -16.58
N SER A 29 13.35 27.88 -17.19
CA SER A 29 14.61 27.37 -16.68
C SER A 29 14.83 27.97 -15.28
N ASP A 30 14.63 27.17 -14.23
CA ASP A 30 15.34 27.30 -12.95
C ASP A 30 14.93 26.17 -11.98
N ILE A 31 15.24 24.92 -12.35
CA ILE A 31 15.32 23.81 -11.38
C ILE A 31 16.76 23.28 -11.36
N GLY A 32 17.70 24.22 -11.33
CA GLY A 32 19.05 24.01 -10.80
C GLY A 32 19.04 23.91 -9.28
N LYS A 33 18.23 23.00 -8.72
CA LYS A 33 18.36 22.52 -7.33
C LYS A 33 18.02 21.04 -7.31
N ILE A 34 19.03 20.25 -7.63
CA ILE A 34 19.17 18.84 -7.27
C ILE A 34 18.77 18.72 -5.80
N SER A 35 17.56 18.23 -5.55
CA SER A 35 17.14 17.71 -4.26
C SER A 35 17.00 16.20 -4.43
N PRO A 36 17.53 15.40 -3.50
CA PRO A 36 17.71 13.98 -3.70
C PRO A 36 16.36 13.33 -4.00
N LYS A 37 16.37 12.25 -4.76
CA LYS A 37 15.26 11.29 -4.89
C LYS A 37 14.86 10.76 -3.50
N ARG A 38 14.23 11.59 -2.67
CA ARG A 38 13.60 11.23 -1.41
C ARG A 38 12.29 10.58 -1.79
N ILE A 39 12.26 9.28 -1.58
CA ILE A 39 11.09 8.42 -1.36
C ILE A 39 9.84 9.29 -1.12
N LYS A 40 9.00 9.45 -2.16
CA LYS A 40 7.67 10.03 -1.98
C LYS A 40 6.95 9.12 -0.98
N LEU A 41 6.52 9.74 0.11
CA LEU A 41 5.90 9.15 1.29
C LEU A 41 5.02 7.93 0.98
N LEU A 42 4.98 6.96 1.91
CA LEU A 42 3.96 5.91 2.04
C LEU A 42 2.54 6.47 2.34
N THR A 43 2.30 7.71 1.95
CA THR A 43 1.04 8.41 2.04
C THR A 43 0.83 9.10 0.70
N PRO A 44 -0.23 8.74 -0.03
CA PRO A 44 -0.91 9.74 -0.81
C PRO A 44 -1.42 10.80 0.19
N ILE A 45 -1.05 12.05 -0.04
CA ILE A 45 -1.36 13.22 0.81
C ILE A 45 -2.88 13.55 0.76
N VAL A 46 -3.69 12.74 0.09
CA VAL A 46 -5.09 13.02 -0.19
C VAL A 46 -5.97 12.13 0.68
N ASP A 47 -6.72 12.75 1.59
CA ASP A 47 -7.73 12.14 2.48
C ASP A 47 -8.78 11.25 1.77
N LYS A 48 -8.80 11.24 0.42
CA LYS A 48 -9.72 10.46 -0.41
C LYS A 48 -9.27 9.02 -0.70
N GLU A 49 -7.98 8.69 -0.53
CA GLU A 49 -7.50 7.31 -0.79
C GLU A 49 -7.77 6.33 0.37
N PHE A 50 -8.24 6.82 1.52
CA PHE A 50 -8.47 6.01 2.72
C PHE A 50 -9.76 5.18 2.72
N ILE A 51 -10.67 5.40 1.77
CA ILE A 51 -11.94 4.68 1.68
C ILE A 51 -11.77 3.29 1.02
N ASP A 52 -10.65 3.07 0.31
CA ASP A 52 -10.36 1.82 -0.42
C ASP A 52 -9.18 0.99 0.16
N GLY A 53 -8.54 1.47 1.23
CA GLY A 53 -7.37 0.85 1.87
C GLY A 53 -7.66 -0.39 2.74
N ILE A 54 -8.47 -1.33 2.25
CA ILE A 54 -8.68 -2.63 2.91
C ILE A 54 -7.63 -3.60 2.34
N PRO A 55 -6.85 -4.32 3.17
CA PRO A 55 -5.94 -5.35 2.67
C PRO A 55 -6.59 -6.33 1.68
N ASP A 56 -7.89 -6.60 1.82
CA ASP A 56 -8.69 -7.40 0.89
C ASP A 56 -8.83 -6.79 -0.51
N LYS A 57 -9.09 -5.48 -0.62
CA LYS A 57 -9.15 -4.81 -1.93
C LYS A 57 -7.81 -4.89 -2.64
N PHE A 58 -6.70 -4.81 -1.90
CA PHE A 58 -5.37 -5.02 -2.47
C PHE A 58 -5.16 -6.45 -2.95
N LEU A 59 -5.71 -7.46 -2.26
CA LEU A 59 -5.71 -8.85 -2.72
C LEU A 59 -6.54 -9.01 -4.00
N GLU A 60 -7.75 -8.45 -4.04
CA GLU A 60 -8.62 -8.47 -5.23
C GLU A 60 -7.92 -7.84 -6.44
N TYR A 61 -7.33 -6.66 -6.27
CA TYR A 61 -6.57 -6.02 -7.33
C TYR A 61 -5.33 -6.82 -7.74
N ALA A 62 -4.62 -7.42 -6.79
CA ALA A 62 -3.48 -8.28 -7.11
C ALA A 62 -3.90 -9.47 -7.99
N HIS A 63 -5.03 -10.11 -7.68
CA HIS A 63 -5.58 -11.19 -8.49
C HIS A 63 -6.00 -10.70 -9.89
N LEU A 64 -6.65 -9.54 -9.99
CA LEU A 64 -7.07 -8.95 -11.27
C LEU A 64 -5.88 -8.65 -12.20
N PHE A 65 -4.78 -8.15 -11.64
CA PHE A 65 -3.60 -7.77 -12.41
C PHE A 65 -2.59 -8.90 -12.62
N ARG A 66 -2.78 -10.08 -12.00
CA ARG A 66 -1.76 -11.15 -11.98
C ARG A 66 -1.22 -11.48 -13.37
N ASP A 67 -2.12 -11.77 -14.30
CA ASP A 67 -1.74 -12.27 -15.64
C ASP A 67 -1.47 -11.13 -16.63
N SER A 68 -2.16 -9.99 -16.46
CA SER A 68 -2.06 -8.83 -17.37
C SER A 68 -0.88 -7.92 -17.02
N SER A 69 -0.50 -7.84 -15.74
CA SER A 69 0.58 -6.98 -15.25
C SER A 69 1.13 -7.49 -13.90
N PRO A 70 2.05 -8.47 -13.90
CA PRO A 70 2.64 -9.04 -12.68
C PRO A 70 3.30 -7.99 -11.77
N ARG A 71 3.90 -6.94 -12.34
CA ARG A 71 4.48 -5.83 -11.57
C ARG A 71 3.41 -5.00 -10.87
N ALA A 72 2.28 -4.75 -11.52
CA ALA A 72 1.15 -4.06 -10.88
C ALA A 72 0.56 -4.92 -9.76
N ALA A 73 0.39 -6.23 -9.98
CA ALA A 73 -0.04 -7.16 -8.94
C ALA A 73 0.92 -7.18 -7.73
N ALA A 74 2.24 -7.25 -7.98
CA ALA A 74 3.26 -7.16 -6.93
C ALA A 74 3.18 -5.84 -6.13
N SER A 75 2.93 -4.72 -6.80
CA SER A 75 2.72 -3.42 -6.13
C SER A 75 1.49 -3.45 -5.21
N LYS A 76 0.38 -4.05 -5.64
CA LYS A 76 -0.83 -4.19 -4.81
C LYS A 76 -0.59 -5.10 -3.61
N LEU A 77 0.11 -6.22 -3.78
CA LEU A 77 0.49 -7.11 -2.67
C LEU A 77 1.38 -6.42 -1.64
N TRP A 78 2.35 -5.63 -2.09
CA TRP A 78 3.16 -4.79 -1.21
C TRP A 78 2.29 -3.82 -0.39
N LEU A 79 1.38 -3.10 -1.05
CA LEU A 79 0.46 -2.18 -0.36
C LEU A 79 -0.44 -2.91 0.65
N GLY A 80 -0.99 -4.08 0.28
CA GLY A 80 -1.75 -4.92 1.18
C GLY A 80 -0.97 -5.30 2.43
N ALA A 81 0.28 -5.76 2.27
CA ALA A 81 1.16 -6.09 3.39
C ALA A 81 1.47 -4.88 4.28
N VAL A 82 1.78 -3.72 3.69
CA VAL A 82 2.02 -2.48 4.44
C VAL A 82 0.79 -2.08 5.24
N TYR A 83 -0.41 -2.11 4.64
CA TYR A 83 -1.63 -1.74 5.34
C TYR A 83 -1.98 -2.73 6.46
N SER A 84 -1.73 -4.03 6.28
CA SER A 84 -1.86 -5.00 7.38
C SER A 84 -0.99 -4.63 8.58
N VAL A 85 0.27 -4.23 8.35
CA VAL A 85 1.16 -3.77 9.42
C VAL A 85 0.66 -2.45 10.02
N LYS A 86 0.24 -1.49 9.21
CA LYS A 86 -0.27 -0.19 9.72
C LYS A 86 -1.50 -0.36 10.60
N ILE A 87 -2.42 -1.26 10.24
CA ILE A 87 -3.60 -1.57 11.06
C ILE A 87 -3.19 -2.19 12.40
N LEU A 88 -2.13 -2.99 12.45
CA LEU A 88 -1.60 -3.49 13.73
C LEU A 88 -1.16 -2.34 14.62
N PHE A 89 -0.29 -1.46 14.12
CA PHE A 89 0.27 -0.37 14.92
C PHE A 89 -0.76 0.69 15.32
N ILE A 90 -1.74 0.98 14.46
CA ILE A 90 -2.77 1.97 14.79
C ILE A 90 -3.68 1.50 15.94
N ARG A 91 -3.83 0.19 16.14
CA ARG A 91 -4.50 -0.38 17.33
C ARG A 91 -3.75 -0.12 18.62
N TYR A 92 -2.44 0.16 18.55
CA TYR A 92 -1.61 0.61 19.66
C TYR A 92 -1.41 2.14 19.67
N HIS A 93 -2.31 2.90 19.02
CA HIS A 93 -2.26 4.36 18.92
C HIS A 93 -1.01 4.92 18.22
N ILE A 94 -0.37 4.12 17.37
CA ILE A 94 0.85 4.48 16.63
C ILE A 94 0.54 4.57 15.13
N ASN A 95 0.79 5.73 14.54
CA ASN A 95 0.66 5.92 13.09
C ASN A 95 2.03 5.89 12.41
N ILE A 96 2.22 4.90 11.55
CA ILE A 96 3.45 4.72 10.76
C ILE A 96 3.30 5.42 9.39
N LEU A 97 4.20 6.36 9.10
CA LEU A 97 4.15 7.18 7.88
C LEU A 97 5.25 6.89 6.86
N THR A 98 6.28 6.11 7.22
CA THR A 98 7.45 5.88 6.35
C THR A 98 7.86 4.41 6.30
N HIS A 99 8.62 4.08 5.26
CA HIS A 99 9.22 2.75 5.11
C HIS A 99 10.21 2.43 6.23
N ASP A 100 10.92 3.43 6.74
CA ASP A 100 11.87 3.23 7.83
C ASP A 100 11.17 2.90 9.13
N ALA A 101 10.06 3.57 9.45
CA ALA A 101 9.23 3.24 10.59
C ALA A 101 8.56 1.85 10.48
N LEU A 102 8.35 1.31 9.27
CA LEU A 102 7.92 -0.09 9.11
C LEU A 102 8.99 -1.09 9.56
N LYS A 103 10.27 -0.70 9.72
CA LYS A 103 11.30 -1.60 10.26
C LYS A 103 11.04 -1.98 11.73
N ILE A 104 10.22 -1.22 12.47
CA ILE A 104 9.76 -1.60 13.80
C ILE A 104 9.08 -2.99 13.75
N PHE A 105 8.30 -3.23 12.70
CA PHE A 105 7.69 -4.53 12.44
C PHE A 105 8.71 -5.64 12.23
N CYS A 106 9.81 -5.34 11.51
CA CYS A 106 10.92 -6.28 11.38
C CYS A 106 11.54 -6.58 12.75
N GLY A 107 11.65 -5.60 13.63
CA GLY A 107 12.11 -5.81 15.02
C GLY A 107 11.21 -6.77 15.80
N ILE A 108 9.89 -6.63 15.70
CA ILE A 108 8.92 -7.58 16.31
C ILE A 108 9.10 -8.99 15.74
N GLY A 109 9.30 -9.09 14.42
CA GLY A 109 9.48 -10.37 13.74
C GLY A 109 10.84 -11.05 13.99
N VAL A 110 11.89 -10.27 14.27
CA VAL A 110 13.27 -10.76 14.51
C VAL A 110 13.52 -11.06 15.99
N ASN A 111 12.97 -10.24 16.90
CA ASN A 111 13.09 -10.43 18.37
C ASN A 111 12.02 -11.39 18.93
N SER A 112 11.32 -12.08 18.02
CA SER A 112 10.34 -13.17 18.21
C SER A 112 9.46 -13.09 19.44
N LEU A 113 8.29 -12.48 19.23
CA LEU A 113 7.07 -13.01 19.85
C LEU A 113 6.82 -14.40 19.25
N LYS A 114 6.67 -15.44 20.09
CA LYS A 114 6.52 -16.86 19.69
C LYS A 114 5.54 -17.10 18.53
N ILE A 115 4.53 -16.26 18.43
CA ILE A 115 3.47 -16.33 17.43
C ILE A 115 3.85 -15.74 16.06
N PHE A 116 4.73 -14.73 16.01
CA PHE A 116 5.31 -14.24 14.75
C PHE A 116 6.28 -15.24 14.14
N GLU A 117 7.01 -15.94 14.98
CA GLU A 117 7.87 -17.07 14.61
C GLU A 117 7.04 -18.24 14.07
N LYS A 118 6.00 -18.66 14.81
CA LYS A 118 5.09 -19.75 14.40
C LYS A 118 4.46 -19.51 13.02
N CYS A 119 4.10 -18.26 12.71
CA CYS A 119 3.48 -17.90 11.44
C CYS A 119 4.48 -17.45 10.37
N GLN A 120 5.79 -17.50 10.65
CA GLN A 120 6.87 -17.08 9.75
C GLN A 120 6.68 -15.66 9.19
N MET A 121 6.18 -14.74 10.02
CA MET A 121 5.78 -13.40 9.58
C MET A 121 6.95 -12.59 9.00
N TYR A 122 8.15 -12.78 9.54
CA TYR A 122 9.36 -12.15 9.02
C TYR A 122 9.72 -12.61 7.61
N LEU A 123 9.65 -13.92 7.35
CA LEU A 123 9.92 -14.50 6.02
C LEU A 123 8.94 -13.94 4.99
N LYS A 124 7.66 -13.95 5.33
CA LYS A 124 6.59 -13.44 4.46
C LYS A 124 6.70 -11.94 4.18
N TRP A 125 7.11 -11.16 5.19
CA TRP A 125 7.41 -9.74 5.00
C TRP A 125 8.59 -9.52 4.04
N ASN A 126 9.63 -10.36 4.11
CA ASN A 126 10.73 -10.29 3.15
C ASN A 126 10.29 -10.61 1.73
N CYS A 127 9.37 -11.57 1.53
CA CYS A 127 8.73 -11.80 0.23
C CYS A 127 8.00 -10.54 -0.27
N ALA A 128 7.26 -9.83 0.60
CA ALA A 128 6.63 -8.56 0.24
C ALA A 128 7.64 -7.51 -0.22
N LYS A 129 8.79 -7.38 0.46
CA LYS A 129 9.86 -6.46 0.05
C LYS A 129 10.48 -6.84 -1.30
N LYS A 130 10.60 -8.14 -1.59
CA LYS A 130 11.11 -8.65 -2.88
C LYS A 130 10.12 -8.34 -4.00
N LEU A 131 8.82 -8.55 -3.78
CA LEU A 131 7.76 -8.15 -4.73
C LEU A 131 7.73 -6.64 -4.95
N TYR A 132 7.86 -5.84 -3.90
CA TYR A 132 7.96 -4.39 -4.04
C TYR A 132 9.14 -3.99 -4.92
N SER A 133 10.33 -4.55 -4.63
CA SER A 133 11.53 -4.28 -5.42
C SER A 133 11.32 -4.65 -6.89
N TYR A 134 10.71 -5.79 -7.17
CA TYR A 134 10.33 -6.21 -8.52
C TYR A 134 9.30 -5.26 -9.17
N SER A 135 8.36 -4.70 -8.40
CA SER A 135 7.34 -3.80 -8.93
C SER A 135 7.88 -2.43 -9.37
N VAL A 136 8.96 -1.95 -8.76
CA VAL A 136 9.50 -0.58 -8.99
C VAL A 136 10.77 -0.54 -9.84
N ASP A 137 11.52 -1.64 -9.90
CA ASP A 137 12.81 -1.70 -10.61
C ASP A 137 12.67 -2.52 -11.89
N GLU A 138 12.58 -1.84 -13.03
CA GLU A 138 12.42 -2.47 -14.35
C GLU A 138 13.53 -3.46 -14.69
N SER A 139 14.72 -3.31 -14.12
CA SER A 139 15.85 -4.23 -14.34
C SER A 139 15.71 -5.56 -13.59
N ARG A 140 14.85 -5.62 -12.55
CA ARG A 140 14.64 -6.85 -11.79
C ARG A 140 13.67 -7.78 -12.48
N CYS A 141 14.12 -9.01 -12.67
CA CYS A 141 13.31 -10.11 -13.17
C CYS A 141 13.13 -11.16 -12.06
N LEU A 142 11.95 -11.77 -12.01
CA LEU A 142 11.67 -12.94 -11.19
C LEU A 142 11.25 -14.07 -12.12
N SER A 143 11.71 -15.29 -11.85
CA SER A 143 11.12 -16.46 -12.51
C SER A 143 9.66 -16.60 -12.08
N LYS A 144 8.84 -17.21 -12.93
CA LYS A 144 7.41 -17.43 -12.63
C LYS A 144 7.22 -18.17 -11.29
N GLU A 145 8.01 -19.22 -11.07
CA GLU A 145 7.99 -20.01 -9.81
C GLU A 145 8.33 -19.18 -8.58
N THR A 146 9.36 -18.31 -8.68
CA THR A 146 9.75 -17.42 -7.58
C THR A 146 8.68 -16.38 -7.32
N TYR A 147 8.11 -15.81 -8.38
CA TYR A 147 7.04 -14.84 -8.29
C TYR A 147 5.79 -15.44 -7.63
N ASP A 148 5.36 -16.62 -8.07
CA ASP A 148 4.19 -17.32 -7.53
C ASP A 148 4.40 -17.65 -6.05
N THR A 149 5.58 -18.18 -5.68
CA THR A 149 5.95 -18.43 -4.28
C THR A 149 5.84 -17.16 -3.44
N TYR A 150 6.44 -16.05 -3.89
CA TYR A 150 6.39 -14.80 -3.14
C TYR A 150 4.99 -14.24 -3.03
N MET A 151 4.19 -14.36 -4.09
CA MET A 151 2.80 -13.94 -4.07
C MET A 151 2.01 -14.72 -3.01
N ASP A 152 2.12 -16.05 -3.00
CA ASP A 152 1.40 -16.90 -2.04
C ASP A 152 1.80 -16.59 -0.59
N GLU A 153 3.09 -16.40 -0.31
CA GLU A 153 3.58 -16.02 1.02
C GLU A 153 3.00 -14.66 1.48
N VAL A 154 2.91 -13.69 0.58
CA VAL A 154 2.36 -12.36 0.91
C VAL A 154 0.83 -12.39 1.04
N ILE A 155 0.14 -13.21 0.25
CA ILE A 155 -1.29 -13.45 0.44
C ILE A 155 -1.54 -14.08 1.81
N GLN A 156 -0.75 -15.08 2.19
CA GLN A 156 -0.83 -15.69 3.52
C GLN A 156 -0.55 -14.68 4.62
N PHE A 157 0.47 -13.83 4.47
CA PHE A 157 0.76 -12.75 5.42
C PHE A 157 -0.46 -11.86 5.69
N ILE A 158 -1.06 -11.34 4.61
CA ILE A 158 -2.22 -10.46 4.68
C ILE A 158 -3.40 -11.19 5.34
N LYS A 159 -3.66 -12.44 4.95
CA LYS A 159 -4.72 -13.27 5.55
C LYS A 159 -4.47 -13.55 7.02
N THR A 160 -3.23 -13.82 7.42
CA THR A 160 -2.90 -14.11 8.82
C THR A 160 -3.24 -12.87 9.66
N PHE A 161 -2.83 -11.67 9.25
CA PHE A 161 -3.23 -10.43 9.94
C PHE A 161 -4.74 -10.22 10.15
N LYS A 162 -5.59 -10.78 9.28
CA LYS A 162 -7.05 -10.73 9.47
C LYS A 162 -7.53 -11.68 10.58
N THR A 163 -6.87 -12.82 10.73
CA THR A 163 -7.22 -13.83 11.75
C THR A 163 -6.56 -13.57 13.10
N PHE A 164 -5.68 -12.56 13.21
CA PHE A 164 -5.00 -12.11 14.43
C PHE A 164 -5.91 -11.56 15.56
N LYS A 165 -7.24 -11.74 15.52
CA LYS A 165 -8.16 -11.28 16.58
C LYS A 165 -7.80 -11.77 17.99
N ASN A 166 -6.98 -12.83 18.10
CA ASN A 166 -6.67 -13.52 19.35
C ASN A 166 -5.18 -13.41 19.77
N PHE A 167 -4.49 -12.34 19.40
CA PHE A 167 -3.11 -12.13 19.87
C PHE A 167 -3.06 -11.83 21.38
N ASN A 168 -2.01 -12.31 22.05
CA ASN A 168 -1.65 -11.78 23.36
C ASN A 168 -1.05 -10.38 23.15
N PHE A 169 -1.85 -9.34 23.35
CA PHE A 169 -1.48 -7.95 23.11
C PHE A 169 -0.35 -7.50 24.06
N GLU A 170 -0.22 -8.09 25.24
CA GLU A 170 0.77 -7.73 26.26
C GLU A 170 2.22 -7.85 25.76
N ASP A 171 2.48 -8.87 24.95
CA ASP A 171 3.82 -9.15 24.45
C ASP A 171 4.26 -8.13 23.39
N ILE A 172 3.33 -7.67 22.55
CA ILE A 172 3.58 -6.59 21.60
C ILE A 172 3.75 -5.26 22.36
N GLU A 173 2.94 -5.00 23.38
CA GLU A 173 3.06 -3.80 24.21
C GLU A 173 4.44 -3.70 24.87
N LYS A 174 4.92 -4.78 25.50
CA LYS A 174 6.27 -4.82 26.09
C LYS A 174 7.37 -4.51 25.07
N PHE A 175 7.28 -5.09 23.88
CA PHE A 175 8.22 -4.79 22.80
C PHE A 175 8.16 -3.31 22.39
N LEU A 176 6.95 -2.76 22.23
CA LEU A 176 6.76 -1.36 21.85
C LEU A 176 7.32 -0.44 22.93
N GLU A 177 7.08 -0.73 24.21
CA GLU A 177 7.67 0.02 25.33
C GLU A 177 9.20 0.04 25.27
N GLU A 178 9.83 -1.13 25.08
CA GLU A 178 11.29 -1.24 24.94
C GLU A 178 11.79 -0.45 23.73
N PHE A 179 11.12 -0.62 22.58
CA PHE A 179 11.44 0.12 21.36
C PHE A 179 11.38 1.63 21.58
N PHE A 180 10.34 2.15 22.24
CA PHE A 180 10.19 3.57 22.47
C PHE A 180 11.14 4.15 23.52
N ARG A 181 11.83 3.32 24.32
CA ARG A 181 12.94 3.78 25.16
C ARG A 181 14.18 4.13 24.35
N ASN A 182 14.41 3.43 23.23
CA ASN A 182 15.53 3.69 22.33
C ASN A 182 15.10 3.48 20.86
N PRO A 183 14.33 4.42 20.30
CA PRO A 183 13.73 4.24 18.98
C PRO A 183 14.79 4.31 17.89
N THR A 184 14.71 3.40 16.93
CA THR A 184 15.58 3.39 15.73
C THR A 184 15.05 4.28 14.60
N CYS A 185 13.90 4.92 14.80
CA CYS A 185 13.24 5.79 13.85
C CYS A 185 12.84 7.12 14.53
N THR A 186 12.38 8.10 13.77
CA THR A 186 11.95 9.37 14.36
C THR A 186 10.55 9.21 14.96
N VAL A 187 10.39 9.50 16.24
CA VAL A 187 9.11 9.38 16.96
C VAL A 187 8.62 10.74 17.40
N ARG A 188 7.35 11.05 17.13
CA ARG A 188 6.69 12.29 17.56
C ARG A 188 5.40 11.99 18.31
N LYS A 189 5.30 12.52 19.53
CA LYS A 189 4.03 12.55 20.27
C LYS A 189 3.16 13.70 19.77
N VAL A 190 1.87 13.45 19.62
CA VAL A 190 0.88 14.44 19.17
C VAL A 190 -0.34 14.39 20.08
N LYS A 191 -1.15 15.46 20.06
CA LYS A 191 -2.52 15.38 20.58
C LYS A 191 -3.27 14.28 19.84
N GLU A 192 -4.16 13.58 20.52
CA GLU A 192 -4.95 12.50 19.93
C GLU A 192 -5.61 12.95 18.62
N ARG A 193 -5.46 12.12 17.58
CA ARG A 193 -6.00 12.36 16.25
C ARG A 193 -6.77 11.13 15.79
N ALA A 194 -7.88 11.35 15.10
CA ALA A 194 -8.64 10.29 14.46
C ALA A 194 -8.13 10.01 13.04
N ILE A 195 -8.19 8.76 12.61
CA ILE A 195 -7.94 8.31 11.24
C ILE A 195 -8.93 7.21 10.88
N VAL A 196 -9.36 7.18 9.62
CA VAL A 196 -10.14 6.05 9.09
C VAL A 196 -9.19 5.16 8.33
N MET A 197 -9.12 3.87 8.64
CA MET A 197 -8.28 2.90 7.92
C MET A 197 -9.05 1.59 7.75
N GLY A 198 -9.12 1.06 6.53
CA GLY A 198 -9.84 -0.19 6.26
C GLY A 198 -11.35 -0.14 6.58
N GLY A 199 -11.96 1.05 6.55
CA GLY A 199 -13.37 1.25 6.93
C GLY A 199 -13.62 1.40 8.44
N GLU A 200 -12.60 1.22 9.28
CA GLU A 200 -12.69 1.39 10.73
C GLU A 200 -12.10 2.75 11.16
N LYS A 201 -12.65 3.33 12.23
CA LYS A 201 -12.12 4.54 12.86
C LYS A 201 -11.13 4.15 13.95
N TYR A 202 -9.94 4.73 13.91
CA TYR A 202 -8.89 4.57 14.92
C TYR A 202 -8.46 5.93 15.46
N THR A 203 -7.87 5.93 16.66
CA THR A 203 -7.21 7.11 17.22
C THR A 203 -5.73 6.84 17.44
N TYR A 204 -4.90 7.86 17.28
CA TYR A 204 -3.46 7.77 17.50
C TYR A 204 -2.93 9.02 18.20
N ASN A 205 -1.88 8.84 18.99
CA ASN A 205 -1.18 9.91 19.70
C ASN A 205 0.35 9.85 19.47
N ILE A 206 0.83 8.84 18.72
CA ILE A 206 2.23 8.68 18.33
C ILE A 206 2.32 8.62 16.81
N ILE A 207 3.32 9.29 16.24
CA ILE A 207 3.68 9.21 14.81
C ILE A 207 5.13 8.73 14.68
N CYS A 208 5.35 7.73 13.85
CA CYS A 208 6.67 7.22 13.51
C CYS A 208 7.03 7.54 12.05
N TYR A 209 8.22 8.12 11.84
CA TYR A 209 8.84 8.44 10.56
C TYR A 209 10.19 7.75 10.38
#